data_AF-A0A970J2A0-F1
#
_entry.id   AF-A0A970J2A0-F1
#
_cell.length_a   1.000
_cell.length_b   1.000
_cell.length_c   1.000
_cell.angle_alpha   90.00
_cell.angle_beta   90.00
_cell.angle_gamma   90.00
#
_symmetry.space_group_name_H-M   'P 1'
#
loop_
_entity.id
_entity.type
_entity.pdbx_description
1 polymer ?
#
loop_
_entity_poly.entity_id
_entity_poly.type
_entity_poly.pdbx_seq_one_letter_code
_entity_poly.pdbx_strand_id
1 'polypeptide(L)'
;RLFATACIEAEKVLPVSPAMSAVGSSKALELAVKWVYSADNTMQKPYRDNLQALIHEEGFRYAVDPATWPKLQYIIKVGNLAVHTGRVITRNDAVLSLTVLFEFVQWIDYCYGEDYQERTFDERLIPEAAGDQEAARELEARLTADFQRFKAQTEQLIDEKDKEIARLLAELRAKSAELTAQKEAHKAERTFTPEDLSEFATRKKYIDVDLKLLGWRFSQTDRRDCVEEEMRVVGMPRESGSGEGFVDYVLWGKDGLPLAIIEAKRTFKDARQGTHQARLYADCLEKMTGRRPIIFNTNGYDYFIWDDLTGPQHRVSSVFSRGDLQRLINRRTSRKKLSTIPIEDRITDRYYQKQAVRAVCAHFEKGHRKALLVMATGTGKTRTVVSLTDVLSRGGYVTNTLFLADRTALVHQAKDVFKNLLPDMSLCNLLSNKDDRNARVVFSTYPTMLNIINNMRNEDGGCIFSPAHFDLIIVDESHRSIFRKYKAIFDYFDAYLVGLTATPREDV
;
A
#
# COMPACT_ATOMS: atom_id res chain seq x y z
N ARG A 1 14.62 -10.11 25.78
CA ARG A 1 14.80 -8.80 26.47
C ARG A 1 14.64 -7.60 25.54
N LEU A 2 15.27 -7.59 24.35
CA LEU A 2 15.27 -6.43 23.43
C LEU A 2 13.88 -5.82 23.12
N PHE A 3 12.88 -6.67 22.81
CA PHE A 3 11.53 -6.21 22.43
C PHE A 3 10.44 -6.57 23.45
N ALA A 4 10.76 -7.41 24.44
CA ALA A 4 9.78 -7.94 25.41
C ALA A 4 9.09 -6.84 26.22
N THR A 5 9.84 -5.84 26.69
CA THR A 5 9.26 -4.69 27.41
C THR A 5 8.29 -3.92 26.54
N ALA A 6 8.62 -3.70 25.26
CA ALA A 6 7.75 -2.99 24.33
C ALA A 6 6.45 -3.78 24.05
N CYS A 7 6.50 -5.12 23.97
CA CYS A 7 5.30 -5.95 23.88
C CYS A 7 4.40 -5.78 25.11
N ILE A 8 4.97 -5.88 26.32
CA ILE A 8 4.23 -5.75 27.58
C ILE A 8 3.61 -4.34 27.71
N GLU A 9 4.34 -3.30 27.34
CA GLU A 9 3.84 -1.92 27.34
C GLU A 9 2.67 -1.75 26.36
N ALA A 10 2.75 -2.36 25.16
CA ALA A 10 1.69 -2.32 24.17
C ALA A 10 0.39 -2.99 24.65
N GLU A 11 0.49 -4.09 25.40
CA GLU A 11 -0.67 -4.76 26.02
C GLU A 11 -1.27 -3.92 27.15
N LYS A 12 -0.42 -3.44 28.07
CA LYS A 12 -0.86 -2.69 29.27
C LYS A 12 -1.57 -1.38 28.95
N VAL A 13 -1.23 -0.73 27.83
CA VAL A 13 -1.85 0.54 27.46
C VAL A 13 -3.21 0.38 26.76
N LEU A 14 -3.52 -0.81 26.24
CA LEU A 14 -4.75 -1.03 25.46
C LEU A 14 -6.05 -0.59 26.15
N PRO A 15 -6.27 -0.85 27.46
CA PRO A 15 -7.49 -0.41 28.15
C PRO A 15 -7.64 1.10 28.24
N VAL A 16 -6.51 1.82 28.22
CA VAL A 16 -6.45 3.27 28.37
C VAL A 16 -6.54 3.93 27.01
N SER A 17 -5.73 3.48 26.04
CA SER A 17 -5.68 4.05 24.71
C SER A 17 -5.35 2.98 23.66
N PRO A 18 -6.35 2.55 22.86
CA PRO A 18 -6.12 1.67 21.72
C PRO A 18 -5.13 2.23 20.70
N ALA A 19 -5.13 3.56 20.50
CA ALA A 19 -4.18 4.21 19.62
C ALA A 19 -2.74 4.00 20.11
N MET A 20 -2.48 4.22 21.40
CA MET A 20 -1.16 4.01 21.99
C MET A 20 -0.74 2.55 21.96
N SER A 21 -1.67 1.61 22.13
CA SER A 21 -1.40 0.17 22.00
C SER A 21 -0.97 -0.21 20.59
N ALA A 22 -1.61 0.36 19.57
CA ALA A 22 -1.22 0.15 18.17
C ALA A 22 0.18 0.71 17.86
N VAL A 23 0.52 1.91 18.39
CA VAL A 23 1.88 2.47 18.26
C VAL A 23 2.90 1.58 18.95
N GLY A 24 2.63 1.18 20.20
CA GLY A 24 3.48 0.27 20.96
C GLY A 24 3.71 -1.06 20.22
N SER A 25 2.66 -1.60 19.61
CA SER A 25 2.73 -2.81 18.80
C SER A 25 3.66 -2.64 17.60
N SER A 26 3.58 -1.51 16.90
CA SER A 26 4.49 -1.20 15.78
C SER A 26 5.94 -1.04 16.22
N LYS A 27 6.18 -0.48 17.41
CA LYS A 27 7.53 -0.35 17.96
C LYS A 27 8.11 -1.69 18.38
N ALA A 28 7.31 -2.50 19.07
CA ALA A 28 7.68 -3.86 19.45
C ALA A 28 8.02 -4.70 18.22
N LEU A 29 7.22 -4.60 17.16
CA LEU A 29 7.50 -5.23 15.87
C LEU A 29 8.84 -4.76 15.28
N GLU A 30 9.12 -3.45 15.26
CA GLU A 30 10.41 -2.93 14.78
C GLU A 30 11.60 -3.55 15.52
N LEU A 31 11.54 -3.58 16.85
CA LEU A 31 12.60 -4.15 17.67
C LEU A 31 12.73 -5.67 17.46
N ALA A 32 11.62 -6.39 17.33
CA ALA A 32 11.59 -7.82 17.05
C ALA A 32 12.17 -8.14 15.66
N VAL A 33 11.84 -7.36 14.63
CA VAL A 33 12.43 -7.50 13.29
C VAL A 33 13.94 -7.24 13.34
N LYS A 34 14.39 -6.17 14.01
CA LYS A 34 15.83 -5.89 14.19
C LYS A 34 16.57 -7.00 14.93
N TRP A 35 15.90 -7.65 15.89
CA TRP A 35 16.40 -8.83 16.59
C TRP A 35 16.63 -9.98 15.61
N VAL A 36 15.64 -10.31 14.77
CA VAL A 36 15.73 -11.39 13.78
C VAL A 36 16.92 -11.21 12.84
N TYR A 37 17.10 -10.00 12.29
CA TYR A 37 18.26 -9.64 11.45
C TYR A 37 19.62 -9.76 12.15
N SER A 38 19.63 -9.83 13.47
CA SER A 38 20.86 -9.93 14.27
C SER A 38 21.07 -11.35 14.79
N ALA A 39 20.00 -12.14 14.94
CA ALA A 39 20.03 -13.56 15.27
C ALA A 39 20.36 -14.44 14.05
N ASP A 40 19.85 -14.09 12.87
CA ASP A 40 19.97 -14.91 11.68
C ASP A 40 20.88 -14.25 10.64
N ASN A 41 22.01 -14.90 10.37
CA ASN A 41 23.08 -14.38 9.52
C ASN A 41 22.89 -14.69 8.02
N THR A 42 21.80 -15.37 7.66
CA THR A 42 21.44 -15.60 6.25
C THR A 42 20.80 -14.36 5.60
N MET A 43 20.35 -13.41 6.41
CA MET A 43 19.68 -12.19 5.95
C MET A 43 20.65 -11.02 5.77
N GLN A 44 20.43 -10.23 4.71
CA GLN A 44 21.16 -8.99 4.49
C GLN A 44 20.33 -7.79 4.88
N LYS A 45 20.89 -6.89 5.69
CA LYS A 45 20.18 -5.65 6.04
C LYS A 45 19.98 -4.76 4.82
N PRO A 46 18.77 -4.23 4.59
CA PRO A 46 18.53 -3.29 3.50
C PRO A 46 19.26 -1.95 3.76
N TYR A 47 19.45 -1.16 2.71
CA TYR A 47 20.11 0.15 2.79
C TYR A 47 19.42 1.13 3.78
N ARG A 48 18.09 1.05 3.92
CA ARG A 48 17.33 1.86 4.90
C ARG A 48 17.02 1.00 6.12
N ASP A 49 17.41 1.47 7.30
CA ASP A 49 17.10 0.83 8.58
C ASP A 49 15.76 1.33 9.16
N ASN A 50 14.67 1.09 8.42
CA ASN A 50 13.32 1.35 8.92
C ASN A 50 12.44 0.11 8.75
N LEU A 51 11.39 0.00 9.58
CA LEU A 51 10.56 -1.20 9.66
C LEU A 51 10.01 -1.64 8.29
N GLN A 52 9.51 -0.70 7.47
CA GLN A 52 9.00 -1.01 6.14
C GLN A 52 10.09 -1.64 5.24
N ALA A 53 11.28 -1.06 5.19
CA ALA A 53 12.38 -1.60 4.39
C ALA A 53 12.83 -2.97 4.90
N LEU A 54 12.88 -3.14 6.23
CA LEU A 54 13.30 -4.39 6.88
C LEU A 54 12.34 -5.55 6.58
N ILE A 55 11.01 -5.34 6.65
CA ILE A 55 10.07 -6.44 6.38
C ILE A 55 9.99 -6.82 4.90
N HIS A 56 10.30 -5.90 3.98
CA HIS A 56 10.18 -6.13 2.53
C HIS A 56 11.47 -6.61 1.86
N GLU A 57 12.58 -6.70 2.60
CA GLU A 57 13.80 -7.34 2.14
C GLU A 57 13.52 -8.82 1.81
N GLU A 58 14.14 -9.33 0.74
CA GLU A 58 13.83 -10.66 0.21
C GLU A 58 14.19 -11.75 1.21
N GLY A 59 15.38 -11.69 1.81
CA GLY A 59 15.82 -12.64 2.83
C GLY A 59 14.85 -12.72 4.02
N PHE A 60 14.44 -11.57 4.56
CA PHE A 60 13.44 -11.56 5.65
C PHE A 60 12.09 -12.13 5.20
N ARG A 61 11.60 -11.75 4.01
CA ARG A 61 10.33 -12.23 3.48
C ARG A 61 10.31 -13.75 3.26
N TYR A 62 11.43 -14.35 2.85
CA TYR A 62 11.56 -15.79 2.69
C TYR A 62 11.81 -16.52 4.01
N ALA A 63 12.40 -15.84 5.00
CA ALA A 63 12.66 -16.42 6.31
C ALA A 63 11.39 -16.59 7.14
N VAL A 64 10.51 -15.58 7.13
CA VAL A 64 9.24 -15.58 7.89
C VAL A 64 8.23 -16.51 7.24
N ASP A 65 7.37 -17.11 8.07
CA ASP A 65 6.25 -17.92 7.59
C ASP A 65 5.40 -17.13 6.55
N PRO A 66 5.07 -17.73 5.39
CA PRO A 66 4.34 -17.04 4.32
C PRO A 66 2.95 -16.52 4.72
N ALA A 67 2.31 -17.08 5.74
CA ALA A 67 1.03 -16.62 6.26
C ALA A 67 1.18 -15.58 7.39
N THR A 68 2.30 -15.58 8.12
CA THR A 68 2.60 -14.55 9.14
C THR A 68 3.07 -13.24 8.51
N TRP A 69 3.92 -13.30 7.48
CA TRP A 69 4.52 -12.09 6.88
C TRP A 69 3.51 -11.03 6.42
N PRO A 70 2.42 -11.37 5.70
CA PRO A 70 1.45 -10.38 5.25
C PRO A 70 0.75 -9.66 6.42
N LYS A 71 0.52 -10.36 7.54
CA LYS A 71 -0.10 -9.80 8.75
C LYS A 71 0.72 -8.66 9.34
N LEU A 72 2.04 -8.72 9.27
CA LEU A 72 2.93 -7.69 9.84
C LEU A 72 2.65 -6.29 9.27
N GLN A 73 2.19 -6.21 8.02
CA GLN A 73 1.83 -4.94 7.39
C GLN A 73 0.65 -4.26 8.10
N TYR A 74 -0.25 -5.02 8.71
CA TYR A 74 -1.36 -4.47 9.48
C TYR A 74 -0.87 -3.68 10.70
N ILE A 75 0.09 -4.22 11.45
CA ILE A 75 0.68 -3.51 12.60
C ILE A 75 1.27 -2.17 12.15
N ILE A 76 2.03 -2.18 11.04
CA ILE A 76 2.62 -0.95 10.49
C ILE A 76 1.53 0.05 10.10
N LYS A 77 0.47 -0.45 9.45
CA LYS A 77 -0.64 0.37 8.96
C LYS A 77 -1.41 1.02 10.12
N VAL A 78 -1.82 0.26 11.12
CA VAL A 78 -2.56 0.78 12.28
C VAL A 78 -1.66 1.64 13.16
N GLY A 79 -0.39 1.26 13.35
CA GLY A 79 0.60 2.08 14.04
C GLY A 79 0.75 3.45 13.39
N ASN A 80 0.99 3.51 12.08
CA ASN A 80 1.06 4.78 11.34
C ASN A 80 -0.24 5.58 11.44
N LEU A 81 -1.39 4.90 11.46
CA LEU A 81 -2.70 5.53 11.63
C LEU A 81 -2.81 6.21 13.00
N ALA A 82 -2.46 5.49 14.06
CA ALA A 82 -2.47 5.99 15.42
C ALA A 82 -1.56 7.21 15.63
N VAL A 83 -0.38 7.24 14.98
CA VAL A 83 0.58 8.34 15.13
C VAL A 83 0.14 9.62 14.40
N HIS A 84 -0.42 9.50 13.20
CA HIS A 84 -0.46 10.63 12.26
C HIS A 84 -1.85 11.16 11.91
N THR A 85 -2.94 10.49 12.29
CA THR A 85 -4.26 10.77 11.67
C THR A 85 -5.31 11.42 12.55
N GLY A 86 -5.09 11.57 13.86
CA GLY A 86 -6.15 12.02 14.79
C GLY A 86 -7.42 11.15 14.76
N ARG A 87 -7.39 10.03 14.03
CA ARG A 87 -8.51 9.13 13.82
C ARG A 87 -8.60 8.17 14.99
N VAL A 88 -9.82 7.90 15.44
CA VAL A 88 -10.06 7.00 16.56
C VAL A 88 -9.69 5.58 16.16
N ILE A 89 -8.59 5.07 16.72
CA ILE A 89 -8.25 3.65 16.67
C ILE A 89 -9.21 2.92 17.60
N THR A 90 -9.92 1.92 17.09
CA THR A 90 -10.83 1.15 17.93
C THR A 90 -10.06 0.13 18.76
N ARG A 91 -10.64 -0.32 19.87
CA ARG A 91 -10.07 -1.42 20.66
C ARG A 91 -9.80 -2.66 19.80
N ASN A 92 -10.71 -2.98 18.87
CA ASN A 92 -10.56 -4.13 17.97
C ASN A 92 -9.35 -4.01 17.04
N ASP A 93 -9.06 -2.80 16.53
CA ASP A 93 -7.88 -2.58 15.67
C ASP A 93 -6.57 -2.81 16.44
N ALA A 94 -6.54 -2.35 17.70
CA ALA A 94 -5.39 -2.50 18.57
C ALA A 94 -5.21 -3.94 19.07
N VAL A 95 -6.31 -4.62 19.45
CA VAL A 95 -6.30 -6.06 19.77
C VAL A 95 -5.74 -6.86 18.60
N LEU A 96 -6.19 -6.59 17.37
CA LEU A 96 -5.65 -7.31 16.21
C LEU A 96 -4.16 -7.03 16.00
N SER A 97 -3.70 -5.79 16.23
CA SER A 97 -2.28 -5.47 16.18
C SER A 97 -1.47 -6.29 17.20
N LEU A 98 -2.01 -6.46 18.41
CA LEU A 98 -1.42 -7.31 19.45
C LEU A 98 -1.46 -8.80 19.07
N THR A 99 -2.55 -9.29 18.48
CA THR A 99 -2.66 -10.68 18.03
C THR A 99 -1.61 -11.01 16.97
N VAL A 100 -1.43 -10.13 15.98
CA VAL A 100 -0.39 -10.29 14.95
C VAL A 100 1.01 -10.21 15.57
N LEU A 101 1.22 -9.31 16.53
CA LEU A 101 2.51 -9.17 17.20
C LEU A 101 2.84 -10.43 17.99
N PHE A 102 1.86 -10.99 18.70
CA PHE A 102 1.98 -12.25 19.42
C PHE A 102 2.32 -13.41 18.49
N GLU A 103 1.65 -13.53 17.34
CA GLU A 103 1.97 -14.54 16.34
C GLU A 103 3.42 -14.41 15.85
N PHE A 104 3.88 -13.19 15.57
CA PHE A 104 5.26 -12.96 15.14
C PHE A 104 6.28 -13.26 16.24
N VAL A 105 6.02 -12.88 17.49
CA VAL A 105 6.88 -13.21 18.64
C VAL A 105 6.90 -14.72 18.86
N GLN A 106 5.78 -15.40 18.68
CA GLN A 106 5.73 -16.86 18.76
C GLN A 106 6.50 -17.51 17.61
N TRP A 107 6.45 -16.97 16.39
CA TRP A 107 7.29 -17.43 15.28
C TRP A 107 8.79 -17.27 15.58
N ILE A 108 9.18 -16.18 16.26
CA ILE A 108 10.55 -15.98 16.75
C ILE A 108 10.91 -17.07 17.78
N ASP A 109 10.06 -17.33 18.77
CA ASP A 109 10.27 -18.37 19.79
C ASP A 109 10.34 -19.77 19.17
N TYR A 110 9.48 -20.05 18.19
CA TYR A 110 9.49 -21.28 17.41
C TYR A 110 10.84 -21.51 16.70
N CYS A 111 11.35 -20.48 16.01
CA CYS A 111 12.59 -20.57 15.24
C CYS A 111 13.84 -20.61 16.12
N TYR A 112 13.89 -19.77 17.16
CA TYR A 112 15.14 -19.44 17.87
C TYR A 112 15.08 -19.64 19.38
N GLY A 113 13.92 -19.99 19.94
CA GLY A 113 13.74 -20.27 21.36
C GLY A 113 14.30 -21.63 21.75
N GLU A 114 14.85 -21.72 22.96
CA GLU A 114 15.38 -22.97 23.52
C GLU A 114 14.24 -23.94 23.85
N ASP A 115 13.20 -23.46 24.54
CA ASP A 115 12.08 -24.26 25.05
C ASP A 115 10.73 -23.82 24.45
N TYR A 116 10.61 -23.92 23.12
CA TYR A 116 9.39 -23.51 22.42
C TYR A 116 8.18 -24.32 22.90
N GLN A 117 7.10 -23.59 23.20
CA GLN A 117 5.78 -24.16 23.42
C GLN A 117 4.79 -23.36 22.58
N GLU A 118 3.96 -24.07 21.81
CA GLU A 118 2.90 -23.45 21.03
C GLU A 118 1.85 -22.85 21.98
N ARG A 119 1.46 -21.61 21.70
CA ARG A 119 0.53 -20.83 22.52
C ARG A 119 -0.48 -20.15 21.60
N THR A 120 -1.65 -19.82 22.12
CA THR A 120 -2.66 -19.06 21.37
C THR A 120 -2.89 -17.72 22.04
N PHE A 121 -3.07 -16.67 21.24
CA PHE A 121 -3.42 -15.36 21.76
C PHE A 121 -4.79 -15.44 22.43
N ASP A 122 -4.88 -14.98 23.68
CA ASP A 122 -6.13 -14.92 24.43
C ASP A 122 -6.40 -13.47 24.86
N GLU A 123 -7.37 -12.85 24.19
CA GLU A 123 -7.75 -11.46 24.44
C GLU A 123 -8.20 -11.22 25.89
N ARG A 124 -8.69 -12.25 26.59
CA ARG A 124 -9.15 -12.16 27.99
C ARG A 124 -8.00 -11.98 28.98
N LEU A 125 -6.76 -12.25 28.55
CA LEU A 125 -5.56 -12.08 29.37
C LEU A 125 -4.98 -10.67 29.28
N ILE A 126 -5.53 -9.82 28.40
CA ILE A 126 -5.14 -8.42 28.33
C ILE A 126 -5.54 -7.76 29.66
N PRO A 127 -4.61 -7.11 30.39
CA PRO A 127 -4.93 -6.47 31.65
C PRO A 127 -6.11 -5.51 31.47
N GLU A 128 -7.14 -5.58 32.31
CA GLU A 128 -8.20 -4.56 32.29
C GLU A 128 -7.70 -3.28 32.97
N ALA A 129 -8.28 -2.12 32.63
CA ALA A 129 -8.06 -0.93 33.42
C ALA A 129 -8.56 -1.23 34.84
N ALA A 130 -7.65 -1.27 35.82
CA ALA A 130 -8.07 -1.24 37.21
C ALA A 130 -9.04 -0.06 37.34
N GLY A 131 -10.20 -0.26 37.98
CA GLY A 131 -11.31 0.71 38.02
C GLY A 131 -11.02 2.08 38.64
N ASP A 132 -9.74 2.42 38.78
CA ASP A 132 -9.18 3.71 39.15
C ASP A 132 -8.96 4.57 37.90
N GLN A 133 -9.94 5.44 37.62
CA GLN A 133 -9.88 6.43 36.54
C GLN A 133 -8.71 7.41 36.68
N GLU A 134 -8.15 7.58 37.87
CA GLU A 134 -7.07 8.51 38.15
C GLU A 134 -5.71 7.91 37.77
N ALA A 135 -5.47 6.64 38.14
CA ALA A 135 -4.33 5.87 37.66
C ALA A 135 -4.33 5.67 36.14
N ALA A 136 -5.52 5.48 35.54
CA ALA A 136 -5.68 5.39 34.08
C ALA A 136 -5.30 6.72 33.38
N ARG A 137 -5.75 7.86 33.92
CA ARG A 137 -5.40 9.19 33.40
C ARG A 137 -3.92 9.53 33.59
N GLU A 138 -3.31 9.12 34.69
CA GLU A 138 -1.88 9.34 34.95
C GLU A 138 -1.02 8.48 34.02
N LEU A 139 -1.43 7.22 33.78
CA LEU A 139 -0.82 6.34 32.78
C LEU A 139 -1.00 6.89 31.36
N GLU A 140 -2.18 7.40 31.01
CA GLU A 140 -2.45 8.06 29.73
C GLU A 140 -1.57 9.29 29.55
N ALA A 141 -1.46 10.15 30.56
CA ALA A 141 -0.64 11.35 30.52
C ALA A 141 0.85 11.03 30.40
N ARG A 142 1.35 10.04 31.17
CA ARG A 142 2.74 9.58 31.09
C ARG A 142 3.05 8.99 29.72
N LEU A 143 2.19 8.13 29.20
CA LEU A 143 2.38 7.49 27.90
C LEU A 143 2.21 8.49 26.75
N THR A 144 1.32 9.47 26.88
CA THR A 144 1.18 10.59 25.92
C THR A 144 2.42 11.50 25.95
N ALA A 145 3.01 11.74 27.11
CA ALA A 145 4.26 12.49 27.24
C ALA A 145 5.47 11.72 26.69
N ASP A 146 5.58 10.42 26.99
CA ASP A 146 6.58 9.53 26.41
C ASP A 146 6.38 9.39 24.89
N PHE A 147 5.14 9.45 24.42
CA PHE A 147 4.79 9.48 23.01
C PHE A 147 5.13 10.80 22.32
N GLN A 148 4.87 11.95 22.95
CA GLN A 148 5.30 13.26 22.45
C GLN A 148 6.83 13.35 22.39
N ARG A 149 7.52 12.76 23.38
CA ARG A 149 8.98 12.55 23.34
C ARG A 149 9.38 11.63 22.20
N PHE A 150 8.64 10.55 21.94
CA PHE A 150 8.89 9.64 20.81
C PHE A 150 8.66 10.30 19.44
N LYS A 151 7.63 11.15 19.32
CA LYS A 151 7.40 11.99 18.14
C LYS A 151 8.59 12.92 17.88
N ALA A 152 9.19 13.48 18.94
CA ALA A 152 10.41 14.28 18.85
C ALA A 152 11.68 13.43 18.56
N GLN A 153 11.73 12.17 19.00
CA GLN A 153 12.83 11.22 18.72
C GLN A 153 13.01 10.87 17.24
N THR A 154 12.02 11.14 16.39
CA THR A 154 12.19 10.95 14.93
C THR A 154 13.14 12.00 14.33
N GLU A 155 13.48 13.07 15.06
CA GLU A 155 14.40 14.11 14.61
C GLU A 155 15.64 14.36 15.50
N GLN A 156 15.77 13.77 16.70
CA GLN A 156 16.99 13.89 17.52
C GLN A 156 17.35 12.63 18.32
N LEU A 157 18.65 12.30 18.30
CA LEU A 157 19.31 11.18 19.00
C LEU A 157 18.98 11.14 20.50
N ILE A 158 18.57 9.97 21.01
CA ILE A 158 18.70 9.63 22.43
C ILE A 158 19.79 8.57 22.58
N ASP A 159 20.95 9.01 23.03
CA ASP A 159 22.23 8.29 22.92
C ASP A 159 22.33 7.05 23.85
N GLU A 160 21.55 6.93 24.93
CA GLU A 160 21.73 5.84 25.92
C GLU A 160 20.88 4.59 25.66
N LYS A 161 19.58 4.73 25.38
CA LYS A 161 18.73 3.57 25.05
C LYS A 161 19.11 2.96 23.71
N ASP A 162 19.53 3.79 22.75
CA ASP A 162 20.03 3.32 21.46
C ASP A 162 21.37 2.60 21.60
N LYS A 163 22.24 3.03 22.52
CA LYS A 163 23.48 2.29 22.87
C LYS A 163 23.18 0.92 23.47
N GLU A 164 22.22 0.81 24.39
CA GLU A 164 21.86 -0.49 24.96
C GLU A 164 21.21 -1.41 23.92
N ILE A 165 20.33 -0.89 23.06
CA ILE A 165 19.78 -1.62 21.92
C ILE A 165 20.91 -2.10 20.99
N ALA A 166 21.84 -1.21 20.63
CA ALA A 166 22.98 -1.54 19.77
C ALA A 166 23.89 -2.60 20.42
N ARG A 167 24.11 -2.51 21.73
CA ARG A 167 24.88 -3.47 22.51
C ARG A 167 24.22 -4.84 22.50
N LEU A 168 22.92 -4.92 22.81
CA LEU A 168 22.17 -6.18 22.77
C LEU A 168 22.15 -6.81 21.37
N LEU A 169 22.03 -6.00 20.32
CA LEU A 169 22.12 -6.47 18.94
C LEU A 169 23.54 -6.98 18.59
N ALA A 170 24.58 -6.35 19.13
CA ALA A 170 25.97 -6.79 18.94
C ALA A 170 26.27 -8.10 19.68
N GLU A 171 25.82 -8.24 20.93
CA GLU A 171 25.91 -9.49 21.70
C GLU A 171 25.20 -10.64 20.98
N LEU A 172 24.02 -10.38 20.40
CA LEU A 172 23.26 -11.37 19.64
C LEU A 172 23.98 -11.79 18.35
N ARG A 173 24.59 -10.84 17.63
CA ARG A 173 25.36 -11.13 16.42
C ARG A 173 26.50 -12.11 16.68
N ALA A 174 27.12 -12.04 17.86
CA ALA A 174 28.17 -12.99 18.24
C ALA A 174 27.67 -14.45 18.34
N LYS A 175 26.38 -14.64 18.61
CA LYS A 175 25.70 -15.96 18.66
C LYS A 175 24.92 -16.32 17.39
N SER A 176 24.96 -15.46 16.37
CA SER A 176 24.10 -15.61 15.19
C SER A 176 24.33 -16.91 14.42
N ALA A 177 25.57 -17.38 14.33
CA ALA A 177 25.88 -18.63 13.64
C ALA A 177 25.23 -19.85 14.31
N GLU A 178 25.24 -19.88 15.64
CA GLU A 178 24.62 -20.94 16.43
C GLU A 178 23.09 -20.91 16.27
N LEU A 179 22.47 -19.74 16.44
CA LEU A 179 21.02 -19.55 16.30
C LEU A 179 20.52 -19.89 14.89
N THR A 180 21.29 -19.51 13.87
CA THR A 180 20.97 -19.81 12.46
C THR A 180 21.02 -21.32 12.20
N ALA A 181 22.01 -22.03 12.74
CA ALA A 181 22.13 -23.48 12.56
C ALA A 181 21.00 -24.23 13.28
N GLN A 182 20.63 -23.81 14.49
CA GLN A 182 19.55 -24.42 15.27
C GLN A 182 18.18 -24.24 14.61
N LYS A 183 17.96 -23.12 13.89
CA LYS A 183 16.68 -22.82 13.21
C LYS A 183 16.20 -23.93 12.29
N GLU A 184 17.07 -24.52 11.48
CA GLU A 184 16.66 -25.58 10.53
C GLU A 184 16.33 -26.89 11.26
N ALA A 185 17.03 -27.20 12.35
CA ALA A 185 16.66 -28.33 13.22
C ALA A 185 15.30 -28.09 13.90
N HIS A 186 15.09 -26.90 14.47
CA HIS A 186 13.83 -26.51 15.08
C HIS A 186 12.66 -26.60 14.10
N LYS A 187 12.83 -26.14 12.86
CA LYS A 187 11.79 -26.24 11.82
C LYS A 187 11.43 -27.67 11.45
N ALA A 188 12.37 -28.62 11.59
CA ALA A 188 12.13 -30.03 11.30
C ALA A 188 11.40 -30.74 12.46
N GLU A 189 11.66 -30.32 13.70
CA GLU A 189 11.16 -30.98 14.92
C GLU A 189 9.89 -30.36 15.51
N ARG A 190 9.64 -29.08 15.21
CA ARG A 190 8.57 -28.29 15.83
C ARG A 190 7.49 -27.96 14.80
N THR A 191 6.31 -27.62 15.31
CA THR A 191 5.19 -27.11 14.51
C THR A 191 4.91 -25.67 14.90
N PHE A 192 4.59 -24.83 13.91
CA PHE A 192 4.09 -23.48 14.12
C PHE A 192 2.81 -23.31 13.30
N THR A 193 1.70 -22.97 13.98
CA THR A 193 0.41 -22.76 13.33
C THR A 193 0.03 -21.28 13.35
N PRO A 194 0.20 -20.54 12.24
CA PRO A 194 -0.26 -19.16 12.17
C PRO A 194 -1.79 -19.09 12.21
N GLU A 195 -2.34 -17.99 12.76
CA GLU A 195 -3.78 -17.85 12.94
C GLU A 195 -4.52 -17.79 11.59
N ASP A 196 -5.32 -18.79 11.27
CA ASP A 196 -6.14 -18.83 10.05
C ASP A 196 -7.49 -18.15 10.27
N LEU A 197 -7.54 -16.87 9.93
CA LEU A 197 -8.75 -16.07 10.06
C LEU A 197 -9.87 -16.58 9.15
N SER A 198 -11.10 -16.57 9.68
CA SER A 198 -12.29 -16.81 8.86
C SER A 198 -12.43 -15.73 7.80
N GLU A 199 -13.24 -15.99 6.76
CA GLU A 199 -13.47 -15.02 5.69
C GLU A 199 -14.15 -13.76 6.24
N PHE A 200 -15.13 -13.96 7.13
CA PHE A 200 -15.78 -12.89 7.88
C PHE A 200 -14.77 -12.07 8.70
N ALA A 201 -13.87 -12.73 9.44
CA ALA A 201 -12.85 -12.03 10.21
C ALA A 201 -11.89 -11.26 9.28
N THR A 202 -11.49 -11.85 8.15
CA THR A 202 -10.63 -11.21 7.14
C THR A 202 -11.27 -9.93 6.58
N ARG A 203 -12.55 -10.03 6.23
CA ARG A 203 -13.41 -8.92 5.79
C ARG A 203 -13.42 -7.78 6.79
N LYS A 204 -13.80 -8.06 8.04
CA LYS A 204 -13.91 -7.04 9.11
C LYS A 204 -12.57 -6.44 9.53
N LYS A 205 -11.51 -7.25 9.58
CA LYS A 205 -10.21 -6.86 10.12
C LYS A 205 -9.33 -6.11 9.11
N TYR A 206 -9.40 -6.46 7.84
CA TYR A 206 -8.53 -5.89 6.80
C TYR A 206 -9.31 -5.08 5.76
N ILE A 207 -10.28 -5.70 5.09
CA ILE A 207 -10.94 -5.08 3.93
C ILE A 207 -11.77 -3.87 4.36
N ASP A 208 -12.53 -3.97 5.45
CA ASP A 208 -13.32 -2.85 5.98
C ASP A 208 -12.44 -1.66 6.39
N VAL A 209 -11.26 -1.92 6.96
CA VAL A 209 -10.29 -0.89 7.36
C VAL A 209 -9.77 -0.16 6.11
N ASP A 210 -9.42 -0.92 5.07
CA ASP A 210 -8.92 -0.38 3.80
C ASP A 210 -9.96 0.50 3.11
N LEU A 211 -11.22 0.05 3.07
CA LEU A 211 -12.33 0.83 2.53
C LEU A 211 -12.55 2.12 3.32
N LYS A 212 -12.57 2.06 4.66
CA LYS A 212 -12.71 3.25 5.51
C LYS A 212 -11.57 4.24 5.32
N LEU A 213 -10.34 3.78 5.09
CA LEU A 213 -9.18 4.65 4.83
C LEU A 213 -9.25 5.37 3.48
N LEU A 214 -9.98 4.82 2.53
CA LEU A 214 -10.26 5.44 1.24
C LEU A 214 -11.51 6.33 1.27
N GLY A 215 -12.08 6.55 2.45
CA GLY A 215 -13.24 7.41 2.67
C GLY A 215 -14.59 6.75 2.38
N TRP A 216 -14.64 5.42 2.24
CA TRP A 216 -15.91 4.72 2.04
C TRP A 216 -16.73 4.65 3.33
N ARG A 217 -18.04 4.92 3.19
CA ARG A 217 -19.05 4.74 4.24
C ARG A 217 -19.84 3.46 3.97
N PHE A 218 -20.13 2.69 5.01
CA PHE A 218 -20.94 1.48 4.90
C PHE A 218 -22.42 1.82 5.08
N SER A 219 -23.29 1.30 4.22
CA SER A 219 -24.75 1.38 4.35
C SER A 219 -25.42 0.24 3.59
N GLN A 220 -26.40 -0.38 4.23
CA GLN A 220 -27.20 -1.49 3.66
C GLN A 220 -28.44 -1.01 2.89
N THR A 221 -28.77 0.28 2.99
CA THR A 221 -30.03 0.84 2.44
C THR A 221 -29.81 1.93 1.41
N ASP A 222 -28.75 2.73 1.55
CA ASP A 222 -28.65 3.99 0.80
C ASP A 222 -28.35 3.77 -0.68
N ARG A 223 -27.52 2.75 -0.99
CA ARG A 223 -27.02 2.41 -2.33
C ARG A 223 -26.53 3.62 -3.12
N ARG A 224 -26.02 4.62 -2.42
CA ARG A 224 -25.48 5.87 -2.97
C ARG A 224 -24.33 6.32 -2.10
N ASP A 225 -23.19 6.51 -2.74
CA ASP A 225 -21.98 6.96 -2.06
C ASP A 225 -21.64 6.11 -0.82
N CYS A 226 -21.71 4.79 -0.99
CA CYS A 226 -21.56 3.84 0.10
C CYS A 226 -21.06 2.47 -0.36
N VAL A 227 -20.69 1.65 0.61
CA VAL A 227 -20.42 0.22 0.46
C VAL A 227 -21.60 -0.54 1.05
N GLU A 228 -22.19 -1.43 0.27
CA GLU A 228 -23.18 -2.41 0.72
C GLU A 228 -22.49 -3.77 0.84
N GLU A 229 -22.64 -4.44 1.97
CA GLU A 229 -22.06 -5.77 2.20
C GLU A 229 -23.09 -6.86 1.96
N GLU A 230 -22.65 -8.01 1.46
CA GLU A 230 -23.52 -9.19 1.24
C GLU A 230 -24.74 -8.86 0.36
N MET A 231 -24.51 -8.06 -0.68
CA MET A 231 -25.56 -7.60 -1.57
C MET A 231 -26.09 -8.77 -2.39
N ARG A 232 -27.41 -9.01 -2.27
CA ARG A 232 -28.09 -10.08 -2.99
C ARG A 232 -28.24 -9.73 -4.48
N VAL A 233 -27.68 -10.57 -5.34
CA VAL A 233 -27.87 -10.55 -6.79
C VAL A 233 -28.78 -11.69 -7.24
N VAL A 234 -29.53 -11.46 -8.32
CA VAL A 234 -30.44 -12.44 -8.93
C VAL A 234 -29.95 -12.84 -10.31
N GLY A 235 -30.27 -14.07 -10.73
CA GLY A 235 -29.86 -14.58 -12.05
C GLY A 235 -28.51 -15.29 -12.05
N MET A 236 -28.01 -15.66 -10.88
CA MET A 236 -26.74 -16.38 -10.73
C MET A 236 -26.87 -17.79 -11.32
N PRO A 237 -25.99 -18.22 -12.26
CA PRO A 237 -26.07 -19.55 -12.86
C PRO A 237 -25.95 -20.67 -11.83
N ARG A 238 -26.75 -21.73 -11.99
CA ARG A 238 -26.69 -22.99 -11.21
C ARG A 238 -26.73 -24.19 -12.17
N GLU A 239 -26.46 -25.39 -11.67
CA GLU A 239 -26.52 -26.63 -12.46
C GLU A 239 -27.84 -26.79 -13.23
N SER A 240 -28.95 -26.36 -12.64
CA SER A 240 -30.24 -26.20 -13.31
C SER A 240 -30.82 -24.81 -13.03
N GLY A 241 -30.98 -24.01 -14.09
CA GLY A 241 -31.61 -22.68 -14.02
C GLY A 241 -30.72 -21.59 -13.45
N SER A 242 -31.33 -20.64 -12.74
CA SER A 242 -30.64 -19.53 -12.09
C SER A 242 -31.20 -19.30 -10.69
N GLY A 243 -30.37 -18.79 -9.78
CA GLY A 243 -30.80 -18.47 -8.43
C GLY A 243 -30.23 -17.16 -7.91
N GLU A 244 -30.18 -17.08 -6.59
CA GLU A 244 -29.59 -15.95 -5.87
C GLU A 244 -28.11 -16.20 -5.61
N GLY A 245 -27.36 -15.09 -5.56
CA GLY A 245 -25.98 -15.02 -5.12
C GLY A 245 -25.79 -13.80 -4.20
N PHE A 246 -24.68 -13.77 -3.46
CA PHE A 246 -24.38 -12.71 -2.51
C PHE A 246 -22.97 -12.19 -2.77
N VAL A 247 -22.86 -10.91 -3.11
CA VAL A 247 -21.59 -10.25 -3.37
C VAL A 247 -21.06 -9.70 -2.05
N ASP A 248 -19.82 -10.02 -1.67
CA ASP A 248 -19.27 -9.59 -0.37
C ASP A 248 -19.34 -8.08 -0.18
N TYR A 249 -18.95 -7.32 -1.21
CA TYR A 249 -19.08 -5.86 -1.22
C TYR A 249 -19.48 -5.32 -2.59
N VAL A 250 -20.40 -4.36 -2.60
CA VAL A 250 -20.71 -3.51 -3.75
C VAL A 250 -20.41 -2.06 -3.40
N LEU A 251 -19.59 -1.41 -4.22
CA LEU A 251 -19.16 -0.04 -4.06
C LEU A 251 -20.03 0.85 -4.95
N TRP A 252 -20.91 1.63 -4.34
CA TRP A 252 -21.91 2.44 -5.03
C TRP A 252 -21.42 3.86 -5.31
N GLY A 253 -21.65 4.32 -6.54
CA GLY A 253 -21.40 5.69 -6.95
C GLY A 253 -22.40 6.68 -6.33
N LYS A 254 -22.13 7.99 -6.50
CA LYS A 254 -23.07 9.05 -6.08
C LYS A 254 -24.38 9.03 -6.88
N ASP A 255 -24.31 8.51 -8.10
CA ASP A 255 -25.43 8.32 -9.01
C ASP A 255 -26.30 7.09 -8.69
N GLY A 256 -25.92 6.30 -7.68
CA GLY A 256 -26.61 5.08 -7.30
C GLY A 256 -26.38 3.89 -8.23
N LEU A 257 -25.35 3.97 -9.06
CA LEU A 257 -24.93 2.89 -9.94
C LEU A 257 -23.63 2.25 -9.42
N PRO A 258 -23.43 0.93 -9.64
CA PRO A 258 -22.29 0.23 -9.05
C PRO A 258 -20.99 0.64 -9.75
N LEU A 259 -19.98 0.98 -8.97
CA LEU A 259 -18.64 1.31 -9.46
C LEU A 259 -17.73 0.07 -9.45
N ALA A 260 -17.79 -0.71 -8.38
CA ALA A 260 -17.01 -1.93 -8.26
C ALA A 260 -17.70 -2.97 -7.37
N ILE A 261 -17.25 -4.21 -7.50
CA ILE A 261 -17.51 -5.29 -6.55
C ILE A 261 -16.20 -5.78 -5.96
N ILE A 262 -16.24 -6.35 -4.76
CA ILE A 262 -15.12 -7.04 -4.15
C ILE A 262 -15.58 -8.44 -3.79
N GLU A 263 -14.82 -9.43 -4.24
CA GLU A 263 -14.94 -10.83 -3.83
C GLU A 263 -13.79 -11.14 -2.87
N ALA A 264 -14.15 -11.48 -1.63
CA ALA A 264 -13.21 -11.76 -0.57
C ALA A 264 -12.94 -13.26 -0.45
N LYS A 265 -11.78 -13.58 0.11
CA LYS A 265 -11.40 -14.92 0.54
C LYS A 265 -10.70 -14.83 1.90
N ARG A 266 -10.61 -15.97 2.58
CA ARG A 266 -9.78 -16.14 3.78
C ARG A 266 -8.31 -15.78 3.49
N THR A 267 -7.61 -15.23 4.47
CA THR A 267 -6.21 -14.80 4.35
C THR A 267 -5.26 -15.86 3.78
N PHE A 268 -5.49 -17.15 4.10
CA PHE A 268 -4.66 -18.27 3.64
C PHE A 268 -4.96 -18.75 2.20
N LYS A 269 -6.02 -18.25 1.56
CA LYS A 269 -6.39 -18.64 0.20
C LYS A 269 -5.83 -17.66 -0.82
N ASP A 270 -5.56 -18.14 -2.03
CA ASP A 270 -5.24 -17.26 -3.16
C ASP A 270 -6.47 -16.40 -3.46
N ALA A 271 -6.28 -15.08 -3.44
CA ALA A 271 -7.32 -14.09 -3.71
C ALA A 271 -8.07 -14.35 -5.02
N ARG A 272 -7.41 -14.95 -6.03
CA ARG A 272 -7.98 -15.18 -7.38
C ARG A 272 -8.89 -16.42 -7.46
N GLN A 273 -8.98 -17.25 -6.42
CA GLN A 273 -9.85 -18.45 -6.44
C GLN A 273 -11.33 -18.08 -6.66
N GLY A 274 -11.75 -16.86 -6.34
CA GLY A 274 -13.09 -16.34 -6.59
C GLY A 274 -13.29 -15.60 -7.92
N THR A 275 -12.30 -15.53 -8.82
CA THR A 275 -12.38 -14.66 -10.00
C THR A 275 -13.52 -14.99 -10.95
N HIS A 276 -13.82 -16.28 -11.17
CA HIS A 276 -14.96 -16.68 -12.01
C HIS A 276 -16.30 -16.28 -11.36
N GLN A 277 -16.45 -16.53 -10.06
CA GLN A 277 -17.64 -16.15 -9.29
C GLN A 277 -17.85 -14.63 -9.30
N ALA A 278 -16.79 -13.86 -9.08
CA ALA A 278 -16.84 -12.40 -9.12
C ALA A 278 -17.31 -11.89 -10.49
N ARG A 279 -16.85 -12.48 -11.60
CA ARG A 279 -17.35 -12.15 -12.95
C ARG A 279 -18.85 -12.37 -13.07
N LEU A 280 -19.35 -13.52 -12.62
CA LEU A 280 -20.77 -13.85 -12.67
C LEU A 280 -21.62 -12.89 -11.81
N TYR A 281 -21.11 -12.48 -10.64
CA TYR A 281 -21.74 -11.44 -9.82
C TYR A 281 -21.82 -10.10 -10.54
N ALA A 282 -20.74 -9.69 -11.18
CA ALA A 282 -20.73 -8.50 -11.99
C ALA A 282 -21.74 -8.60 -13.16
N ASP A 283 -21.90 -9.80 -13.77
CA ASP A 283 -22.85 -10.01 -14.88
C ASP A 283 -24.30 -9.87 -14.39
N CYS A 284 -24.60 -10.39 -13.19
CA CYS A 284 -25.90 -10.23 -12.56
C CYS A 284 -26.17 -8.76 -12.23
N LEU A 285 -25.19 -8.07 -11.64
CA LEU A 285 -25.35 -6.67 -11.24
C LEU A 285 -25.48 -5.73 -12.45
N GLU A 286 -24.78 -6.01 -13.54
CA GLU A 286 -24.95 -5.30 -14.80
C GLU A 286 -26.35 -5.47 -15.36
N LYS A 287 -26.93 -6.68 -15.35
CA LYS A 287 -28.32 -6.90 -15.78
C LYS A 287 -29.32 -6.16 -14.89
N MET A 288 -29.04 -6.06 -13.59
CA MET A 288 -29.92 -5.39 -12.63
C MET A 288 -29.85 -3.86 -12.70
N THR A 289 -28.68 -3.29 -12.99
CA THR A 289 -28.42 -1.85 -12.85
C THR A 289 -28.08 -1.14 -14.16
N GLY A 290 -27.79 -1.88 -15.23
CA GLY A 290 -27.35 -1.35 -16.52
C GLY A 290 -25.90 -0.88 -16.57
N ARG A 291 -25.11 -1.08 -15.49
CA ARG A 291 -23.69 -0.72 -15.45
C ARG A 291 -22.84 -1.91 -15.04
N ARG A 292 -21.85 -2.25 -15.88
CA ARG A 292 -20.77 -3.18 -15.55
C ARG A 292 -19.90 -2.62 -14.41
N PRO A 293 -19.83 -3.24 -13.22
CA PRO A 293 -18.88 -2.81 -12.19
C PRO A 293 -17.44 -3.23 -12.54
N ILE A 294 -16.43 -2.59 -11.93
CA ILE A 294 -15.05 -3.10 -11.89
C ILE A 294 -14.97 -4.23 -10.85
N ILE A 295 -14.17 -5.25 -11.09
CA ILE A 295 -14.06 -6.40 -10.19
C ILE A 295 -12.77 -6.31 -9.37
N PHE A 296 -12.86 -6.53 -8.06
CA PHE A 296 -11.72 -6.78 -7.19
C PHE A 296 -11.78 -8.18 -6.58
N ASN A 297 -10.61 -8.81 -6.47
CA ASN A 297 -10.42 -10.05 -5.74
C ASN A 297 -9.37 -9.82 -4.64
N THR A 298 -9.67 -10.25 -3.41
CA THR A 298 -8.73 -10.06 -2.29
C THR A 298 -8.87 -11.11 -1.20
N ASN A 299 -7.77 -11.33 -0.48
CA ASN A 299 -7.72 -12.09 0.78
C ASN A 299 -7.34 -11.19 1.97
N GLY A 300 -7.47 -9.87 1.83
CA GLY A 300 -7.07 -8.88 2.84
C GLY A 300 -5.61 -8.39 2.72
N TYR A 301 -4.74 -9.12 2.00
CA TYR A 301 -3.33 -8.72 1.78
C TYR A 301 -2.99 -8.51 0.32
N ASP A 302 -3.41 -9.43 -0.53
CA ASP A 302 -3.26 -9.31 -1.96
C ASP A 302 -4.55 -8.72 -2.54
N TYR A 303 -4.40 -7.74 -3.42
CA TYR A 303 -5.50 -7.13 -4.14
C TYR A 303 -5.25 -7.29 -5.64
N PHE A 304 -6.25 -7.79 -6.35
CA PHE A 304 -6.26 -7.86 -7.79
C PHE A 304 -7.45 -7.08 -8.32
N ILE A 305 -7.22 -6.26 -9.34
CA ILE A 305 -8.25 -5.54 -10.07
C ILE A 305 -8.46 -6.20 -11.42
N TRP A 306 -9.71 -6.26 -11.86
CA TRP A 306 -10.10 -6.68 -13.19
C TRP A 306 -11.21 -5.78 -13.72
N ASP A 307 -10.85 -4.92 -14.67
CA ASP A 307 -11.80 -4.28 -15.57
C ASP A 307 -11.85 -5.09 -16.86
N ASP A 308 -12.76 -6.07 -16.90
CA ASP A 308 -12.87 -7.07 -17.94
C ASP A 308 -13.28 -6.52 -19.31
N LEU A 309 -13.69 -5.25 -19.36
CA LEU A 309 -13.92 -4.52 -20.61
C LEU A 309 -12.67 -3.85 -21.17
N THR A 310 -11.65 -3.58 -20.34
CA THR A 310 -10.50 -2.77 -20.75
C THR A 310 -9.16 -3.50 -20.68
N GLY A 311 -9.06 -4.62 -19.95
CA GLY A 311 -7.82 -5.38 -19.92
C GLY A 311 -7.83 -6.60 -19.00
N PRO A 312 -6.68 -7.29 -18.90
CA PRO A 312 -6.53 -8.44 -18.03
C PRO A 312 -6.46 -8.03 -16.55
N GLN A 313 -6.79 -8.99 -15.69
CA GLN A 313 -6.60 -8.86 -14.26
C GLN A 313 -5.12 -8.63 -13.91
N HIS A 314 -4.85 -7.74 -12.95
CA HIS A 314 -3.49 -7.50 -12.45
C HIS A 314 -3.51 -7.10 -10.97
N ARG A 315 -2.35 -7.20 -10.33
CA ARG A 315 -2.18 -6.87 -8.91
C ARG A 315 -2.16 -5.35 -8.70
N VAL A 316 -2.79 -4.91 -7.61
CA VAL A 316 -2.78 -3.54 -7.11
C VAL A 316 -2.45 -3.52 -5.62
N SER A 317 -2.15 -2.35 -5.06
CA SER A 317 -1.80 -2.21 -3.64
C SER A 317 -3.00 -2.25 -2.70
N SER A 318 -4.17 -1.76 -3.14
CA SER A 318 -5.44 -1.87 -2.43
C SER A 318 -6.61 -1.63 -3.37
N VAL A 319 -7.84 -1.68 -2.83
CA VAL A 319 -9.04 -1.13 -3.49
C VAL A 319 -8.86 0.38 -3.73
N PHE A 320 -9.67 0.96 -4.62
CA PHE A 320 -9.59 2.37 -5.01
C PHE A 320 -10.64 3.25 -4.34
N SER A 321 -10.36 4.56 -4.31
CA SER A 321 -11.32 5.54 -3.84
C SER A 321 -12.50 5.66 -4.82
N ARG A 322 -13.64 6.16 -4.33
CA ARG A 322 -14.83 6.43 -5.16
C ARG A 322 -14.52 7.30 -6.37
N GLY A 323 -13.73 8.37 -6.18
CA GLY A 323 -13.38 9.30 -7.25
C GLY A 323 -12.56 8.63 -8.35
N ASP A 324 -11.64 7.75 -7.97
CA ASP A 324 -10.82 7.00 -8.92
C ASP A 324 -11.64 5.96 -9.68
N LEU A 325 -12.49 5.19 -8.99
CA LEU A 325 -13.37 4.22 -9.65
C LEU A 325 -14.33 4.91 -10.62
N GLN A 326 -14.93 6.03 -10.23
CA GLN A 326 -15.78 6.82 -11.12
C GLN A 326 -15.00 7.29 -12.36
N ARG A 327 -13.75 7.76 -12.18
CA ARG A 327 -12.87 8.15 -13.28
C ARG A 327 -12.60 6.97 -14.22
N LEU A 328 -12.33 5.77 -13.69
CA LEU A 328 -12.11 4.56 -14.49
C LEU A 328 -13.36 4.14 -15.28
N ILE A 329 -14.54 4.16 -14.64
CA ILE A 329 -15.82 3.87 -15.33
C ILE A 329 -16.06 4.87 -16.46
N ASN A 330 -15.88 6.18 -16.21
CA ASN A 330 -16.07 7.22 -17.23
C ASN A 330 -15.10 7.08 -18.40
N ARG A 331 -13.92 6.48 -18.19
CA ARG A 331 -12.93 6.25 -19.25
C ARG A 331 -13.33 5.19 -20.27
N ARG A 332 -14.22 4.26 -19.91
CA ARG A 332 -14.69 3.23 -20.84
C ARG A 332 -15.36 3.85 -22.08
N THR A 333 -15.99 5.01 -21.93
CA THR A 333 -16.67 5.72 -23.05
C THR A 333 -15.95 6.96 -23.53
N SER A 334 -15.12 7.61 -22.70
CA SER A 334 -14.45 8.86 -23.06
C SER A 334 -13.10 8.71 -23.76
N ARG A 335 -12.48 7.53 -23.73
CA ARG A 335 -11.20 7.27 -24.43
C ARG A 335 -11.38 7.40 -25.94
N LYS A 336 -10.46 8.15 -26.56
CA LYS A 336 -10.35 8.32 -28.01
C LYS A 336 -9.20 7.48 -28.54
N LYS A 337 -9.24 7.07 -29.80
CA LYS A 337 -8.08 6.41 -30.43
C LYS A 337 -6.89 7.39 -30.45
N LEU A 338 -5.77 7.04 -29.82
CA LEU A 338 -4.63 7.94 -29.65
C LEU A 338 -4.00 8.34 -31.00
N SER A 339 -4.14 7.49 -32.02
CA SER A 339 -3.69 7.82 -33.38
C SER A 339 -4.40 9.02 -34.00
N THR A 340 -5.61 9.37 -33.54
CA THR A 340 -6.38 10.51 -34.09
C THR A 340 -6.10 11.83 -33.36
N ILE A 341 -5.43 11.78 -32.21
CA ILE A 341 -5.04 12.98 -31.46
C ILE A 341 -3.80 13.58 -32.12
N PRO A 342 -3.85 14.81 -32.66
CA PRO A 342 -2.69 15.43 -33.30
C PRO A 342 -1.62 15.77 -32.26
N ILE A 343 -0.34 15.59 -32.60
CA ILE A 343 0.77 16.06 -31.77
C ILE A 343 0.98 17.54 -32.08
N GLU A 344 0.99 18.40 -31.06
CA GLU A 344 1.19 19.84 -31.25
C GLU A 344 2.65 20.17 -31.53
N ASP A 345 2.94 20.74 -32.70
CA ASP A 345 4.29 21.14 -33.11
C ASP A 345 4.91 22.18 -32.15
N ARG A 346 4.07 23.04 -31.56
CA ARG A 346 4.47 23.99 -30.49
C ARG A 346 5.12 23.27 -29.31
N ILE A 347 4.67 22.05 -28.98
CA ILE A 347 5.24 21.22 -27.93
C ILE A 347 6.37 20.37 -28.47
N THR A 348 6.24 19.76 -29.64
CA THR A 348 7.24 18.82 -30.19
C THR A 348 7.20 18.83 -31.71
N ASP A 349 8.27 19.34 -32.33
CA ASP A 349 8.38 19.45 -33.79
C ASP A 349 9.31 18.38 -34.40
N ARG A 350 10.29 17.89 -33.64
CA ARG A 350 11.28 16.95 -34.17
C ARG A 350 10.67 15.58 -34.46
N TYR A 351 10.94 15.03 -35.66
CA TYR A 351 10.33 13.78 -36.15
C TYR A 351 10.50 12.60 -35.20
N TYR A 352 11.70 12.43 -34.61
CA TYR A 352 11.99 11.30 -33.71
C TYR A 352 11.24 11.40 -32.37
N GLN A 353 10.96 12.62 -31.89
CA GLN A 353 10.15 12.84 -30.68
C GLN A 353 8.69 12.50 -30.98
N LYS A 354 8.17 12.94 -32.13
CA LYS A 354 6.81 12.57 -32.60
C LYS A 354 6.68 11.05 -32.74
N GLN A 355 7.68 10.39 -33.30
CA GLN A 355 7.72 8.93 -33.44
C GLN A 355 7.73 8.23 -32.07
N ALA A 356 8.53 8.72 -31.11
CA ALA A 356 8.55 8.21 -29.74
C ALA A 356 7.19 8.32 -29.05
N VAL A 357 6.53 9.47 -29.14
CA VAL A 357 5.18 9.69 -28.60
C VAL A 357 4.19 8.69 -29.22
N ARG A 358 4.17 8.56 -30.55
CA ARG A 358 3.28 7.61 -31.24
C ARG A 358 3.55 6.16 -30.87
N ALA A 359 4.81 5.77 -30.71
CA ALA A 359 5.19 4.43 -30.31
C ALA A 359 4.67 4.09 -28.90
N VAL A 360 4.81 5.02 -27.94
CA VAL A 360 4.29 4.81 -26.58
C VAL A 360 2.76 4.77 -26.56
N CYS A 361 2.08 5.66 -27.31
CA CYS A 361 0.62 5.62 -27.45
C CYS A 361 0.13 4.26 -27.99
N ALA A 362 0.72 3.78 -29.08
CA ALA A 362 0.36 2.49 -29.67
C ALA A 362 0.68 1.31 -28.73
N HIS A 363 1.76 1.42 -27.94
CA HIS A 363 2.12 0.43 -26.93
C HIS A 363 1.08 0.34 -25.81
N PHE A 364 0.57 1.48 -25.33
CA PHE A 364 -0.48 1.53 -24.32
C PHE A 364 -1.84 1.05 -24.85
N GLU A 365 -2.18 1.36 -26.11
CA GLU A 365 -3.40 0.84 -26.75
C GLU A 365 -3.39 -0.69 -26.92
N LYS A 366 -2.20 -1.31 -26.98
CA LYS A 366 -2.05 -2.78 -26.96
C LYS A 366 -2.18 -3.41 -25.57
N GLY A 367 -2.47 -2.61 -24.53
CA GLY A 367 -2.64 -3.07 -23.15
C GLY A 367 -1.35 -3.15 -22.33
N HIS A 368 -0.20 -2.77 -22.90
CA HIS A 368 1.03 -2.68 -22.11
C HIS A 368 1.00 -1.45 -21.21
N ARG A 369 1.47 -1.59 -19.97
CA ARG A 369 1.41 -0.51 -18.97
C ARG A 369 2.73 0.18 -18.69
N LYS A 370 3.84 -0.31 -19.26
CA LYS A 370 5.20 0.17 -18.98
C LYS A 370 5.96 0.41 -20.28
N ALA A 371 6.56 1.57 -20.43
CA ALA A 371 7.41 1.93 -21.56
C ALA A 371 8.74 2.54 -21.08
N LEU A 372 9.81 2.31 -21.84
CA LEU A 372 11.12 2.92 -21.61
C LEU A 372 11.54 3.68 -22.88
N LEU A 373 11.79 4.97 -22.75
CA LEU A 373 12.32 5.82 -23.81
C LEU A 373 13.81 6.04 -23.59
N VAL A 374 14.60 5.49 -24.52
CA VAL A 374 16.05 5.65 -24.56
C VAL A 374 16.39 6.80 -25.50
N MET A 375 16.95 7.88 -24.97
CA MET A 375 17.17 9.13 -25.68
C MET A 375 18.46 9.79 -25.23
N ALA A 376 19.38 10.07 -26.16
CA ALA A 376 20.64 10.74 -25.82
C ALA A 376 20.42 12.09 -25.11
N THR A 377 21.32 12.45 -24.21
CA THR A 377 21.26 13.73 -23.48
C THR A 377 21.24 14.90 -24.47
N GLY A 378 20.40 15.92 -24.21
CA GLY A 378 20.21 17.06 -25.11
C GLY A 378 19.22 16.84 -26.28
N THR A 379 18.72 15.61 -26.50
CA THR A 379 17.74 15.33 -27.58
C THR A 379 16.29 15.71 -27.23
N GLY A 380 16.04 16.18 -26.00
CA GLY A 380 14.75 16.69 -25.54
C GLY A 380 13.84 15.65 -24.88
N LYS A 381 14.37 14.85 -23.93
CA LYS A 381 13.61 13.87 -23.13
C LYS A 381 12.37 14.48 -22.49
N THR A 382 12.57 15.56 -21.72
CA THR A 382 11.49 16.27 -21.01
C THR A 382 10.43 16.80 -21.97
N ARG A 383 10.83 17.38 -23.10
CA ARG A 383 9.90 17.90 -24.12
C ARG A 383 9.04 16.79 -24.74
N THR A 384 9.63 15.61 -24.95
CA THR A 384 8.95 14.43 -25.49
C THR A 384 7.87 13.92 -24.53
N VAL A 385 8.17 13.82 -23.23
CA VAL A 385 7.17 13.37 -22.25
C VAL A 385 6.07 14.40 -21.98
N VAL A 386 6.36 15.70 -22.09
CA VAL A 386 5.33 16.74 -22.05
C VAL A 386 4.32 16.54 -23.20
N SER A 387 4.82 16.29 -24.42
CA SER A 387 3.97 15.99 -25.57
C SER A 387 3.18 14.70 -25.39
N LEU A 388 3.79 13.67 -24.80
CA LEU A 388 3.08 12.42 -24.49
C LEU A 388 1.96 12.66 -23.48
N THR A 389 2.21 13.39 -22.38
CA THR A 389 1.19 13.72 -21.37
C THR A 389 0.02 14.48 -21.97
N ASP A 390 0.29 15.44 -22.85
CA ASP A 390 -0.75 16.18 -23.58
C ASP A 390 -1.62 15.25 -24.44
N VAL A 391 -1.01 14.42 -25.28
CA VAL A 391 -1.73 13.48 -26.16
C VAL A 391 -2.58 12.49 -25.34
N LEU A 392 -2.01 11.92 -24.28
CA LEU A 392 -2.74 10.99 -23.40
C LEU A 392 -3.87 11.67 -22.64
N SER A 393 -3.69 12.93 -22.23
CA SER A 393 -4.72 13.73 -21.56
C SER A 393 -5.89 14.05 -22.50
N ARG A 394 -5.61 14.61 -23.68
CA ARG A 394 -6.63 14.93 -24.70
C ARG A 394 -7.30 13.67 -25.28
N GLY A 395 -6.60 12.54 -25.24
CA GLY A 395 -7.12 11.22 -25.57
C GLY A 395 -7.99 10.57 -24.49
N GLY A 396 -8.08 11.13 -23.28
CA GLY A 396 -8.88 10.60 -22.18
C GLY A 396 -8.23 9.42 -21.42
N TYR A 397 -6.93 9.16 -21.62
CA TYR A 397 -6.21 8.08 -20.93
C TYR A 397 -5.69 8.51 -19.57
N VAL A 398 -5.28 9.78 -19.46
CA VAL A 398 -4.59 10.33 -18.29
C VAL A 398 -5.32 11.59 -17.83
N THR A 399 -5.47 11.74 -16.52
CA THR A 399 -6.00 12.95 -15.89
C THR A 399 -4.97 13.54 -14.95
N ASN A 400 -4.32 12.68 -14.17
CA ASN A 400 -3.30 13.05 -13.20
C ASN A 400 -1.95 12.38 -13.55
N THR A 401 -0.89 13.17 -13.57
CA THR A 401 0.48 12.72 -13.89
C THR A 401 1.41 13.00 -12.72
N LEU A 402 2.27 12.04 -12.41
CA LEU A 402 3.38 12.19 -11.47
C LEU A 402 4.71 12.17 -12.22
N PHE A 403 5.53 13.20 -12.04
CA PHE A 403 6.91 13.25 -12.52
C PHE A 403 7.88 13.03 -11.35
N LEU A 404 8.72 11.99 -11.45
CA LEU A 404 9.72 11.63 -10.46
C LEU A 404 11.13 11.82 -11.01
N ALA A 405 11.99 12.47 -10.22
CA ALA A 405 13.42 12.55 -10.48
C ALA A 405 14.22 12.43 -9.17
N ASP A 406 15.50 12.09 -9.28
CA ASP A 406 16.35 11.87 -8.10
C ASP A 406 16.76 13.18 -7.41
N ARG A 407 17.04 14.22 -8.19
CA ARG A 407 17.54 15.51 -7.70
C ARG A 407 16.48 16.60 -7.77
N THR A 408 16.42 17.44 -6.75
CA THR A 408 15.52 18.61 -6.67
C THR A 408 15.64 19.52 -7.89
N ALA A 409 16.87 19.79 -8.35
CA ALA A 409 17.12 20.61 -9.54
C ALA A 409 16.43 20.05 -10.81
N LEU A 410 16.44 18.74 -11.01
CA LEU A 410 15.77 18.09 -12.15
C LEU A 410 14.25 18.21 -12.06
N VAL A 411 13.71 18.11 -10.84
CA VAL A 411 12.27 18.31 -10.56
C VAL A 411 11.85 19.75 -10.92
N HIS A 412 12.64 20.75 -10.52
CA HIS A 412 12.37 22.15 -10.86
C HIS A 412 12.45 22.41 -12.38
N GLN A 413 13.51 21.93 -13.03
CA GLN A 413 13.68 22.06 -14.48
C GLN A 413 12.52 21.43 -15.25
N ALA A 414 12.10 20.22 -14.85
CA ALA A 414 10.96 19.55 -15.48
C ALA A 414 9.67 20.36 -15.31
N LYS A 415 9.39 20.86 -14.11
CA LYS A 415 8.21 21.70 -13.83
C LYS A 415 8.18 22.93 -14.72
N ASP A 416 9.31 23.63 -14.88
CA ASP A 416 9.38 24.85 -15.69
C ASP A 416 9.11 24.55 -17.18
N VAL A 417 9.61 23.42 -17.68
CA VAL A 417 9.30 22.97 -19.05
C VAL A 417 7.81 22.66 -19.22
N PHE A 418 7.18 21.96 -18.26
CA PHE A 418 5.74 21.72 -18.27
C PHE A 418 4.94 23.03 -18.22
N LYS A 419 5.33 23.98 -17.37
CA LYS A 419 4.67 25.28 -17.22
C LYS A 419 4.67 26.07 -18.54
N ASN A 420 5.80 26.06 -19.23
CA ASN A 420 5.96 26.80 -20.48
C ASN A 420 5.21 26.15 -21.65
N LEU A 421 5.17 24.82 -21.71
CA LEU A 421 4.60 24.09 -22.82
C LEU A 421 3.11 23.75 -22.64
N LEU A 422 2.64 23.58 -21.40
CA LEU A 422 1.26 23.26 -21.04
C LEU A 422 0.74 24.24 -19.97
N PRO A 423 0.55 25.53 -20.33
CA PRO A 423 0.18 26.57 -19.36
C PRO A 423 -1.19 26.34 -18.70
N ASP A 424 -2.10 25.64 -19.37
CA ASP A 424 -3.45 25.36 -18.87
C ASP A 424 -3.52 24.18 -17.89
N MET A 425 -2.42 23.45 -17.68
CA MET A 425 -2.37 22.39 -16.68
C MET A 425 -1.96 22.94 -15.32
N SER A 426 -2.72 22.63 -14.28
CA SER A 426 -2.31 22.89 -12.91
C SER A 426 -1.09 22.04 -12.55
N LEU A 427 -0.07 22.68 -11.96
CA LEU A 427 1.22 22.07 -11.65
C LEU A 427 1.55 22.23 -10.16
N CYS A 428 1.94 21.14 -9.51
CA CYS A 428 2.36 21.15 -8.11
C CYS A 428 3.76 20.58 -7.96
N ASN A 429 4.63 21.26 -7.23
CA ASN A 429 5.94 20.71 -6.84
C ASN A 429 5.96 20.54 -5.33
N LEU A 430 5.96 19.26 -4.90
CA LEU A 430 5.86 18.87 -3.50
C LEU A 430 7.06 19.30 -2.65
N LEU A 431 8.15 19.77 -3.27
CA LEU A 431 9.33 20.31 -2.59
C LEU A 431 9.16 21.78 -2.19
N SER A 432 8.39 22.55 -2.96
CA SER A 432 8.32 24.02 -2.83
C SER A 432 6.93 24.54 -2.51
N ASN A 433 5.88 23.87 -2.96
CA ASN A 433 4.50 24.26 -2.74
C ASN A 433 3.68 23.01 -2.42
N LYS A 434 3.39 22.80 -1.13
CA LYS A 434 2.73 21.58 -0.65
C LYS A 434 1.21 21.70 -0.66
N ASP A 435 0.63 22.84 -1.02
CA ASP A 435 -0.80 23.11 -0.78
C ASP A 435 -1.68 22.81 -1.99
N ASP A 436 -1.14 22.88 -3.22
CA ASP A 436 -1.90 22.53 -4.44
C ASP A 436 -1.78 21.04 -4.81
N ARG A 437 -2.10 20.14 -3.88
CA ARG A 437 -1.98 18.68 -4.11
C ARG A 437 -3.00 18.14 -5.11
N ASN A 438 -3.99 18.93 -5.49
CA ASN A 438 -5.03 18.58 -6.47
C ASN A 438 -4.63 18.93 -7.92
N ALA A 439 -3.39 19.37 -8.14
CA ALA A 439 -2.87 19.68 -9.46
C ALA A 439 -2.86 18.45 -10.40
N ARG A 440 -3.05 18.70 -11.69
CA ARG A 440 -3.04 17.67 -12.74
C ARG A 440 -1.66 17.06 -12.96
N VAL A 441 -0.59 17.83 -12.75
CA VAL A 441 0.78 17.32 -12.83
C VAL A 441 1.51 17.62 -11.53
N VAL A 442 1.93 16.55 -10.86
CA VAL A 442 2.65 16.60 -9.58
C VAL A 442 4.11 16.25 -9.82
N PHE A 443 5.02 17.04 -9.28
CA PHE A 443 6.46 16.87 -9.37
C PHE A 443 7.02 16.53 -7.99
N SER A 444 7.85 15.49 -7.93
CA SER A 444 8.43 15.03 -6.66
C SER A 444 9.79 14.37 -6.84
N THR A 445 10.53 14.26 -5.73
CA THR A 445 11.63 13.30 -5.64
C THR A 445 11.14 11.98 -5.09
N TYR A 446 11.89 10.89 -5.32
CA TYR A 446 11.53 9.59 -4.76
C TYR A 446 11.42 9.59 -3.23
N PRO A 447 12.37 10.16 -2.45
CA PRO A 447 12.23 10.22 -0.99
C PRO A 447 10.98 10.98 -0.55
N THR A 448 10.68 12.13 -1.17
CA THR A 448 9.51 12.93 -0.82
C THR A 448 8.21 12.17 -1.08
N MET A 449 8.09 11.53 -2.25
CA MET A 449 6.89 10.75 -2.58
C MET A 449 6.72 9.54 -1.66
N LEU A 450 7.80 8.80 -1.38
CA LEU A 450 7.74 7.66 -0.46
C LEU A 450 7.35 8.08 0.96
N ASN A 451 7.85 9.23 1.43
CA ASN A 451 7.44 9.81 2.71
C ASN A 451 5.95 10.17 2.73
N ILE A 452 5.42 10.70 1.62
CA ILE A 452 3.99 11.02 1.50
C ILE A 452 3.13 9.76 1.58
N ILE A 453 3.50 8.70 0.86
CA ILE A 453 2.77 7.42 0.88
C ILE A 453 2.76 6.84 2.29
N ASN A 454 3.93 6.75 2.93
CA ASN A 454 4.07 6.05 4.19
C ASN A 454 3.51 6.84 5.38
N ASN A 455 3.85 8.13 5.46
CA ASN A 455 3.76 8.90 6.70
C ASN A 455 2.77 10.06 6.66
N MET A 456 2.36 10.52 5.47
CA MET A 456 1.46 11.67 5.36
C MET A 456 0.02 11.27 5.04
N ARG A 457 -0.92 12.00 5.63
CA ARG A 457 -2.36 11.75 5.52
C ARG A 457 -3.10 13.08 5.28
N ASN A 458 -4.32 13.00 4.75
CA ASN A 458 -5.19 14.17 4.60
C ASN A 458 -5.89 14.50 5.94
N GLU A 459 -6.67 15.58 5.97
CA GLU A 459 -7.38 16.05 7.18
C GLU A 459 -8.32 14.99 7.76
N ASP A 460 -8.92 14.15 6.90
CA ASP A 460 -9.81 13.06 7.28
C ASP A 460 -9.07 11.76 7.69
N GLY A 461 -7.73 11.80 7.76
CA GLY A 461 -6.88 10.66 8.11
C GLY A 461 -6.68 9.62 6.99
N GLY A 462 -7.20 9.87 5.79
CA GLY A 462 -6.99 9.07 4.59
C GLY A 462 -5.65 9.35 3.90
N CYS A 463 -5.33 8.57 2.87
CA CYS A 463 -4.12 8.78 2.06
C CYS A 463 -4.20 10.12 1.31
N ILE A 464 -3.09 10.86 1.21
CA ILE A 464 -3.02 12.07 0.37
C ILE A 464 -3.26 11.74 -1.10
N PHE A 465 -2.55 10.73 -1.59
CA PHE A 465 -2.73 10.20 -2.93
C PHE A 465 -3.18 8.74 -2.79
N SER A 466 -4.36 8.42 -3.29
CA SER A 466 -4.86 7.04 -3.38
C SER A 466 -4.02 6.22 -4.37
N PRO A 467 -4.08 4.88 -4.32
CA PRO A 467 -3.37 4.00 -5.26
C PRO A 467 -3.62 4.31 -6.72
N ALA A 468 -4.84 4.72 -7.07
CA ALA A 468 -5.20 5.03 -8.45
C ALA A 468 -5.14 6.53 -8.74
N HIS A 469 -4.65 7.38 -7.82
CA HIS A 469 -4.69 8.84 -7.98
C HIS A 469 -4.00 9.31 -9.26
N PHE A 470 -2.81 8.76 -9.55
CA PHE A 470 -2.05 9.04 -10.76
C PHE A 470 -2.36 8.01 -11.83
N ASP A 471 -2.55 8.46 -13.07
CA ASP A 471 -2.78 7.57 -14.21
C ASP A 471 -1.51 7.38 -15.03
N LEU A 472 -0.55 8.29 -14.90
CA LEU A 472 0.76 8.27 -15.55
C LEU A 472 1.85 8.64 -14.55
N ILE A 473 2.89 7.82 -14.49
CA ILE A 473 4.12 8.09 -13.75
C ILE A 473 5.26 8.18 -14.76
N ILE A 474 5.93 9.32 -14.78
CA ILE A 474 7.14 9.58 -15.57
C ILE A 474 8.33 9.53 -14.63
N VAL A 475 9.36 8.78 -15.02
CA VAL A 475 10.56 8.53 -14.22
C VAL A 475 11.77 9.02 -15.00
N ASP A 476 12.41 10.09 -14.53
CA ASP A 476 13.65 10.57 -15.12
C ASP A 476 14.87 9.83 -14.56
N GLU A 477 15.86 9.62 -15.43
CA GLU A 477 17.05 8.79 -15.19
C GLU A 477 16.69 7.40 -14.63
N SER A 478 15.76 6.72 -15.30
CA SER A 478 15.32 5.37 -14.95
C SER A 478 16.47 4.35 -15.03
N HIS A 479 17.04 4.01 -13.87
CA HIS A 479 18.08 2.98 -13.72
C HIS A 479 17.73 1.97 -12.61
N ARG A 480 18.29 0.76 -12.68
CA ARG A 480 17.91 -0.39 -11.83
C ARG A 480 18.04 -0.12 -10.32
N SER A 481 19.01 0.72 -9.92
CA SER A 481 19.22 1.08 -8.51
C SER A 481 18.05 1.87 -7.91
N ILE A 482 17.41 2.74 -8.70
CA ILE A 482 16.20 3.46 -8.29
C ILE A 482 15.05 2.48 -8.10
N PHE A 483 14.86 1.55 -9.04
CA PHE A 483 13.79 0.55 -8.93
C PHE A 483 13.96 -0.34 -7.70
N ARG A 484 15.18 -0.77 -7.35
CA ARG A 484 15.40 -1.53 -6.11
C ARG A 484 15.07 -0.72 -4.86
N LYS A 485 15.52 0.54 -4.80
CA LYS A 485 15.36 1.38 -3.59
C LYS A 485 13.94 1.94 -3.42
N TYR A 486 13.23 2.20 -4.51
CA TYR A 486 11.94 2.89 -4.51
C TYR A 486 10.81 2.07 -5.15
N LYS A 487 10.98 0.74 -5.24
CA LYS A 487 9.97 -0.21 -5.75
C LYS A 487 8.59 0.03 -5.15
N ALA A 488 8.54 0.32 -3.85
CA ALA A 488 7.32 0.57 -3.09
C ALA A 488 6.43 1.68 -3.71
N ILE A 489 7.01 2.71 -4.33
CA ILE A 489 6.23 3.77 -4.99
C ILE A 489 5.47 3.20 -6.19
N PHE A 490 6.13 2.37 -6.98
CA PHE A 490 5.57 1.77 -8.20
C PHE A 490 4.66 0.58 -7.90
N ASP A 491 4.88 -0.11 -6.78
CA ASP A 491 3.97 -1.14 -6.28
C ASP A 491 2.70 -0.50 -5.66
N TYR A 492 2.79 0.73 -5.14
CA TYR A 492 1.68 1.47 -4.54
C TYR A 492 0.71 2.02 -5.60
N PHE A 493 1.22 2.70 -6.62
CA PHE A 493 0.37 3.37 -7.62
C PHE A 493 0.01 2.46 -8.80
N ASP A 494 -1.28 2.39 -9.13
CA ASP A 494 -1.74 1.75 -10.36
C ASP A 494 -1.81 2.73 -11.53
N ALA A 495 -0.70 2.87 -12.27
CA ALA A 495 -0.53 3.85 -13.34
C ALA A 495 0.21 3.29 -14.55
N TYR A 496 0.08 3.96 -15.70
CA TYR A 496 1.04 3.82 -16.80
C TYR A 496 2.42 4.31 -16.34
N LEU A 497 3.47 3.58 -16.67
CA LEU A 497 4.84 3.94 -16.30
C LEU A 497 5.67 4.25 -17.55
N VAL A 498 6.29 5.43 -17.58
CA VAL A 498 7.21 5.83 -18.64
C VAL A 498 8.57 6.18 -18.03
N GLY A 499 9.57 5.33 -18.27
CA GLY A 499 10.95 5.60 -17.92
C GLY A 499 11.66 6.42 -19.00
N LEU A 500 12.52 7.34 -18.58
CA LEU A 500 13.44 8.07 -19.44
C LEU A 500 14.86 7.69 -19.06
N THR A 501 15.71 7.38 -20.05
CA THR A 501 17.13 7.17 -19.81
C THR A 501 17.96 7.62 -21.01
N ALA A 502 19.16 8.13 -20.75
CA ALA A 502 20.16 8.36 -21.79
C ALA A 502 21.11 7.17 -21.97
N THR A 503 21.19 6.28 -20.98
CA THR A 503 22.11 5.13 -20.97
C THR A 503 21.32 3.87 -20.61
N PRO A 504 20.90 3.05 -21.59
CA PRO A 504 20.38 1.74 -21.27
C PRO A 504 21.55 0.88 -20.74
N ARG A 505 21.36 0.17 -19.63
CA ARG A 505 22.30 -0.90 -19.25
C ARG A 505 21.96 -2.16 -20.05
N GLU A 506 22.98 -2.88 -20.53
CA GLU A 506 22.85 -4.06 -21.39
C GLU A 506 22.31 -5.31 -20.65
N ASP A 507 22.36 -5.35 -19.32
CA ASP A 507 21.87 -6.48 -18.52
C ASP A 507 20.39 -6.32 -18.13
N VAL A 508 19.51 -6.75 -19.04
CA VAL A 508 18.05 -6.83 -18.86
C VAL A 508 17.67 -7.87 -17.81
#